data_AF-A0A928ZPM3-F1
#
_entry.id   AF-A0A928ZPM3-F1
#
_cell.length_a   1.000
_cell.length_b   1.000
_cell.length_c   1.000
_cell.angle_alpha   90.00
_cell.angle_beta   90.00
_cell.angle_gamma   90.00
#
_symmetry.space_group_name_H-M   'P 1'
#
loop_
_entity.id
_entity.type
_entity.pdbx_description
1 polymer ?
#
loop_
_entity_poly.entity_id
_entity_poly.type
_entity_poly.pdbx_seq_one_letter_code
_entity_poly.pdbx_strand_id
1 'polypeptide(L)'
;MKLVERDLEFEFAGALNAFKFDDGRAQTTSSLQAVDFIVEYPHCYRFIEVKDPDEAGAANVKAFADKLKSGRLIRSLAGKYRDSYFFRALAGKNTKKIEYVVLLAMTALDDAVLLTKQAELHRSIPLRHQRWAQDAAAVCLVLNISQWKRLYGEESVRRLSRIESEMASPEEG
;
A
#
# COMPACT_ATOMS: atom_id res chain seq x y z
N MET A 1 -9.08 -8.14 10.81
CA MET A 1 -8.11 -7.38 11.66
C MET A 1 -8.05 -5.96 11.16
N LYS A 2 -7.96 -4.97 12.05
CA LYS A 2 -7.96 -3.55 11.65
C LYS A 2 -6.60 -2.90 11.84
N LEU A 3 -6.17 -2.11 10.87
CA LEU A 3 -5.02 -1.20 10.98
C LEU A 3 -5.40 0.17 10.43
N VAL A 4 -4.74 1.21 10.92
CA VAL A 4 -4.98 2.60 10.53
C VAL A 4 -3.70 3.20 9.99
N GLU A 5 -3.73 3.78 8.79
CA GLU A 5 -2.69 4.70 8.30
C GLU A 5 -3.31 6.08 8.14
N ARG A 6 -3.00 6.95 9.10
CA ARG A 6 -3.54 8.31 9.18
C ARG A 6 -5.07 8.32 9.18
N ASP A 7 -5.70 8.94 8.18
CA ASP A 7 -7.15 9.03 8.02
C ASP A 7 -7.78 7.74 7.46
N LEU A 8 -7.00 6.76 7.02
CA LEU A 8 -7.52 5.52 6.42
C LEU A 8 -7.48 4.35 7.40
N GLU A 9 -8.64 3.80 7.73
CA GLU A 9 -8.79 2.52 8.42
C GLU A 9 -9.00 1.40 7.39
N PHE A 10 -8.27 0.30 7.57
CA PHE A 10 -8.35 -0.90 6.74
C PHE A 10 -8.89 -2.08 7.55
N GLU A 11 -9.80 -2.85 6.95
CA GLU A 11 -10.26 -4.14 7.48
C GLU A 11 -9.70 -5.28 6.64
N PHE A 12 -8.82 -6.07 7.25
CA PHE A 12 -8.23 -7.27 6.67
C PHE A 12 -8.99 -8.51 7.14
N ALA A 13 -10.17 -8.72 6.55
CA ALA A 13 -10.98 -9.91 6.80
C ALA A 13 -10.22 -11.19 6.39
N GLY A 14 -10.24 -12.21 7.24
CA GLY A 14 -9.57 -13.50 6.99
C GLY A 14 -8.03 -13.49 7.09
N ALA A 15 -7.43 -12.37 7.52
CA ALA A 15 -6.00 -12.32 7.80
C ALA A 15 -5.65 -13.16 9.05
N LEU A 16 -4.54 -13.91 8.98
CA LEU A 16 -3.94 -14.63 10.10
C LEU A 16 -3.15 -13.68 11.00
N ASN A 17 -2.54 -12.65 10.42
CA ASN A 17 -1.80 -11.60 11.12
C ASN A 17 -1.79 -10.31 10.27
N ALA A 18 -1.73 -9.15 10.90
CA ALA A 18 -1.60 -7.85 10.24
C ALA A 18 -0.88 -6.89 11.17
N PHE A 19 0.12 -6.17 10.67
CA PHE A 19 0.87 -5.21 11.48
C PHE A 19 1.44 -4.07 10.63
N LYS A 20 1.68 -2.92 11.28
CA LYS A 20 2.50 -1.84 10.73
C LYS A 20 3.94 -2.30 10.66
N PHE A 21 4.51 -2.28 9.46
CA PHE A 21 5.89 -2.70 9.25
C PHE A 21 6.86 -1.52 9.24
N ASP A 22 6.34 -0.30 9.05
CA ASP A 22 7.12 0.92 9.07
C ASP A 22 7.23 1.60 10.44
N ASP A 23 6.76 0.95 11.52
CA ASP A 23 6.67 1.47 12.90
C ASP A 23 8.01 1.73 13.61
N GLY A 24 9.11 1.78 12.86
CA GLY A 24 10.46 2.01 13.36
C GLY A 24 11.16 0.77 13.90
N ARG A 25 10.45 -0.32 14.26
CA ARG A 25 11.08 -1.52 14.86
C ARG A 25 12.02 -2.24 13.90
N ALA A 26 11.70 -2.25 12.62
CA ALA A 26 12.56 -2.80 11.56
C ALA A 26 13.67 -1.85 11.10
N GLN A 27 13.56 -0.55 11.42
CA GLN A 27 14.39 0.53 10.83
C GLN A 27 15.46 1.05 11.79
N THR A 28 15.55 0.52 13.01
CA THR A 28 16.36 1.09 14.11
C THR A 28 17.86 1.24 13.83
N THR A 29 18.41 0.56 12.82
CA THR A 29 19.84 0.67 12.45
C THR A 29 20.14 0.64 10.95
N SER A 30 19.13 0.70 10.07
CA SER A 30 19.33 0.48 8.62
C SER A 30 18.65 1.53 7.77
N SER A 31 19.19 1.79 6.57
CA SER A 31 18.59 2.65 5.54
C SER A 31 17.38 2.02 4.86
N LEU A 32 16.77 1.00 5.49
CA LEU A 32 15.75 0.16 4.91
C LEU A 32 14.44 0.93 4.82
N GLN A 33 13.90 1.02 3.61
CA GLN A 33 12.60 1.63 3.38
C GLN A 33 11.53 0.54 3.50
N ALA A 34 10.71 0.59 4.55
CA ALA A 34 9.64 -0.38 4.76
C ALA A 34 8.37 0.03 4.03
N VAL A 35 7.56 -0.93 3.60
CA VAL A 35 6.14 -0.70 3.30
C VAL A 35 5.36 -0.43 4.59
N ASP A 36 4.24 0.28 4.49
CA ASP A 36 3.45 0.66 5.67
C ASP A 36 2.88 -0.56 6.41
N PHE A 37 2.29 -1.53 5.69
CA PHE A 37 1.74 -2.76 6.30
C PHE A 37 2.26 -4.04 5.68
N ILE A 38 2.31 -5.09 6.52
CA ILE A 38 2.36 -6.48 6.06
C ILE A 38 1.17 -7.23 6.67
N VAL A 39 0.42 -7.89 5.80
CA VAL A 39 -0.75 -8.70 6.15
C VAL A 39 -0.49 -10.13 5.71
N GLU A 40 -0.65 -11.07 6.62
CA GLU A 40 -0.48 -12.49 6.38
C GLU A 40 -1.84 -13.17 6.21
N TYR A 41 -2.03 -13.80 5.07
CA TYR A 41 -3.17 -14.67 4.76
C TYR A 41 -2.71 -16.13 4.74
N PRO A 42 -3.63 -17.11 4.67
CA PRO A 42 -3.25 -18.52 4.53
C PRO A 42 -2.32 -18.80 3.35
N HIS A 43 -2.53 -18.12 2.21
CA HIS A 43 -1.83 -18.42 0.95
C HIS A 43 -0.85 -17.35 0.47
N CYS A 44 -0.82 -16.18 1.11
CA CYS A 44 0.06 -15.08 0.69
C CYS A 44 0.48 -14.16 1.86
N TYR A 45 1.56 -13.42 1.63
CA TYR A 45 1.86 -12.19 2.34
C TYR A 45 1.50 -11.02 1.44
N ARG A 46 0.64 -10.11 1.91
CA ARG A 46 0.30 -8.88 1.22
C ARG A 46 1.07 -7.72 1.82
N PHE A 47 1.90 -7.10 1.00
CA PHE A 47 2.69 -5.92 1.34
C PHE A 47 1.92 -4.71 0.83
N ILE A 48 1.63 -3.75 1.70
CA ILE A 48 0.75 -2.62 1.40
C ILE A 48 1.49 -1.32 1.66
N GLU A 49 1.52 -0.46 0.65
CA GLU A 49 2.01 0.91 0.77
C GLU A 49 0.86 1.87 0.44
N VAL A 50 0.64 2.86 1.30
CA VAL A 50 -0.44 3.83 1.25
C VAL A 50 0.13 5.20 0.96
N LYS A 51 -0.47 5.91 0.01
CA LYS A 51 -0.21 7.32 -0.26
C LYS A 51 -1.55 8.04 -0.34
N ASP A 52 -1.81 8.88 0.65
CA ASP A 52 -3.03 9.66 0.77
C ASP A 52 -2.69 11.16 0.73
N PRO A 53 -2.52 11.75 -0.47
CA PRO A 53 -2.30 13.20 -0.59
C PRO A 53 -3.58 14.01 -0.30
N ASP A 54 -4.74 13.38 -0.20
CA ASP A 54 -6.03 14.02 0.03
C ASP A 54 -6.40 14.12 1.52
N GLU A 55 -5.55 13.59 2.40
CA GLU A 55 -5.69 13.71 3.84
C GLU A 55 -5.89 15.18 4.26
N ALA A 56 -6.87 15.43 5.14
CA ALA A 56 -7.10 16.76 5.68
C ALA A 56 -5.83 17.28 6.39
N GLY A 57 -5.32 18.43 5.97
CA GLY A 57 -4.06 18.97 6.49
C GLY A 57 -2.79 18.42 5.84
N ALA A 58 -2.90 17.69 4.72
CA ALA A 58 -1.75 17.26 3.93
C ALA A 58 -0.90 18.47 3.51
N ALA A 59 0.22 18.67 4.21
CA ALA A 59 1.07 19.85 4.03
C ALA A 59 1.75 19.95 2.64
N ASN A 60 1.66 18.91 1.80
CA ASN A 60 2.55 18.79 0.64
C ASN A 60 1.93 18.12 -0.61
N VAL A 61 0.66 18.42 -0.90
CA VAL A 61 -0.05 17.95 -2.11
C VAL A 61 0.75 18.25 -3.39
N LYS A 62 1.31 19.46 -3.50
CA LYS A 62 2.14 19.86 -4.65
C LYS A 62 3.39 19.00 -4.81
N ALA A 63 4.14 18.76 -3.74
CA ALA A 63 5.33 17.91 -3.83
C ALA A 63 4.98 16.45 -4.14
N PHE A 64 3.82 15.96 -3.71
CA PHE A 64 3.33 14.64 -4.12
C PHE A 64 3.06 14.62 -5.63
N ALA A 65 2.34 15.61 -6.17
CA ALA A 65 2.09 15.74 -7.60
C ALA A 65 3.41 15.81 -8.41
N ASP A 66 4.40 16.55 -7.92
CA ASP A 66 5.72 16.63 -8.56
C ASP A 66 6.47 15.28 -8.53
N LYS A 67 6.40 14.54 -7.42
CA LYS A 67 6.99 13.19 -7.32
C LYS A 67 6.29 12.18 -8.23
N LEU A 68 4.96 12.30 -8.37
CA LEU A 68 4.14 11.48 -9.25
C LEU A 68 4.52 11.71 -10.73
N LYS A 69 4.71 12.97 -11.13
CA LYS A 69 5.11 13.34 -12.50
C LYS A 69 6.56 12.98 -12.81
N SER A 70 7.48 13.13 -11.85
CA SER A 70 8.93 12.96 -12.09
C SER A 70 9.43 11.51 -12.03
N GLY A 71 8.55 10.53 -11.85
CA GLY A 71 8.91 9.11 -11.63
C GLY A 71 9.64 8.82 -10.31
N ARG A 72 9.84 9.84 -9.44
CA ARG A 72 10.48 9.66 -8.13
C ARG A 72 9.61 8.80 -7.21
N LEU A 73 8.29 8.96 -7.30
CA LEU A 73 7.35 8.14 -6.55
C LEU A 73 7.57 6.65 -6.86
N ILE A 74 7.57 6.27 -8.13
CA ILE A 74 7.74 4.88 -8.55
C ILE A 74 9.07 4.28 -8.07
N ARG A 75 10.18 5.03 -8.19
CA ARG A 75 11.48 4.56 -7.68
C ARG A 75 11.47 4.30 -6.18
N SER A 76 10.81 5.19 -5.42
CA SER A 76 10.65 5.01 -3.98
C SER A 76 9.76 3.80 -3.64
N LEU A 77 8.64 3.63 -4.33
CA LEU A 77 7.74 2.47 -4.15
C LEU A 77 8.44 1.14 -4.48
N ALA A 78 9.23 1.11 -5.55
CA ALA A 78 10.03 -0.07 -5.91
C ALA A 78 11.13 -0.35 -4.87
N GLY A 79 11.76 0.69 -4.33
CA GLY A 79 12.73 0.59 -3.24
C GLY A 79 12.11 -0.03 -1.98
N LYS A 80 10.99 0.53 -1.51
CA LYS A 80 10.24 0.04 -0.34
C LYS A 80 9.87 -1.44 -0.45
N TYR A 81 9.41 -1.85 -1.64
CA TYR A 81 9.11 -3.24 -1.91
C TYR A 81 10.35 -4.14 -1.77
N ARG A 82 11.45 -3.81 -2.45
CA ARG A 82 12.67 -4.62 -2.45
C ARG A 82 13.25 -4.76 -1.06
N ASP A 83 13.31 -3.66 -0.33
CA ASP A 83 13.83 -3.58 1.04
C ASP A 83 12.98 -4.42 2.00
N SER A 84 11.65 -4.29 1.91
CA SER A 84 10.72 -5.10 2.70
C SER A 84 10.81 -6.59 2.36
N TYR A 85 10.90 -6.93 1.07
CA TYR A 85 11.06 -8.31 0.61
C TYR A 85 12.35 -8.91 1.16
N PHE A 86 13.46 -8.19 1.00
CA PHE A 86 14.77 -8.62 1.47
C PHE A 86 14.77 -8.90 2.97
N PHE A 87 14.26 -7.96 3.78
CA PHE A 87 14.14 -8.15 5.23
C PHE A 87 13.33 -9.39 5.58
N ARG A 88 12.14 -9.53 4.98
CA ARG A 88 11.22 -10.64 5.26
C ARG A 88 11.80 -11.98 4.82
N ALA A 89 12.52 -12.02 3.70
CA ALA A 89 13.20 -13.22 3.23
C ALA A 89 14.30 -13.66 4.20
N LEU A 90 15.15 -12.72 4.67
CA LEU A 90 16.19 -13.04 5.66
C LEU A 90 15.62 -13.41 7.02
N ALA A 91 14.44 -12.92 7.37
CA ALA A 91 13.69 -13.33 8.55
C ALA A 91 12.97 -14.70 8.39
N GLY A 92 13.16 -15.41 7.27
CA GLY A 92 12.51 -16.69 6.99
C GLY A 92 11.00 -16.59 6.72
N LYS A 93 10.52 -15.42 6.32
CA LYS A 93 9.10 -15.11 6.04
C LYS A 93 8.79 -14.98 4.55
N ASN A 94 9.50 -15.74 3.72
CA ASN A 94 9.29 -15.86 2.27
C ASN A 94 8.64 -17.22 1.89
N THR A 95 7.86 -17.79 2.81
CA THR A 95 7.26 -19.14 2.69
C THR A 95 5.93 -19.16 1.92
N LYS A 96 5.40 -17.99 1.58
CA LYS A 96 4.14 -17.81 0.84
C LYS A 96 4.37 -16.85 -0.31
N LYS A 97 3.47 -16.88 -1.31
CA LYS A 97 3.49 -15.90 -2.40
C LYS A 97 3.35 -14.49 -1.85
N ILE A 98 3.97 -13.53 -2.52
CA ILE A 98 3.90 -12.13 -2.14
C ILE A 98 2.99 -11.38 -3.10
N GLU A 99 2.11 -10.59 -2.53
CA GLU A 99 1.27 -9.63 -3.25
C GLU A 99 1.69 -8.24 -2.82
N TYR A 100 2.18 -7.42 -3.75
CA TYR A 100 2.49 -6.03 -3.48
C TYR A 100 1.36 -5.14 -3.98
N VAL A 101 0.78 -4.35 -3.08
CA VAL A 101 -0.35 -3.46 -3.39
C VAL A 101 -0.02 -2.06 -2.92
N VAL A 102 -0.03 -1.11 -3.86
CA VAL A 102 0.10 0.31 -3.56
C VAL A 102 -1.29 0.93 -3.65
N LEU A 103 -1.76 1.56 -2.58
CA LEU A 103 -2.96 2.39 -2.59
C LEU A 103 -2.58 3.85 -2.79
N LEU A 104 -3.06 4.45 -3.87
CA LEU A 104 -3.05 5.89 -4.10
C LEU A 104 -4.45 6.44 -3.78
N ALA A 105 -4.63 6.89 -2.54
CA ALA A 105 -5.88 7.46 -2.04
C ALA A 105 -6.02 8.94 -2.46
N MET A 106 -6.16 9.17 -3.76
CA MET A 106 -6.26 10.50 -4.35
C MET A 106 -7.47 10.58 -5.29
N THR A 107 -8.34 11.54 -5.07
CA THR A 107 -9.58 11.80 -5.83
C THR A 107 -9.27 12.31 -7.24
N ALA A 108 -8.27 13.17 -7.38
CA ALA A 108 -7.86 13.73 -8.66
C ALA A 108 -7.03 12.76 -9.54
N LEU A 109 -6.92 11.48 -9.15
CA LEU A 109 -6.19 10.47 -9.90
C LEU A 109 -7.12 9.74 -10.88
N ASP A 110 -6.95 10.02 -12.17
CA ASP A 110 -7.67 9.29 -13.22
C ASP A 110 -7.09 7.88 -13.46
N ASP A 111 -7.91 7.01 -14.05
CA ASP A 111 -7.55 5.61 -14.30
C ASP A 111 -6.42 5.46 -15.33
N ALA A 112 -6.23 6.41 -16.25
CA ALA A 112 -5.18 6.35 -17.28
C ALA A 112 -3.80 6.65 -16.68
N VAL A 113 -3.72 7.62 -15.77
CA VAL A 113 -2.53 7.91 -14.96
C VAL A 113 -2.22 6.70 -14.09
N LEU A 114 -3.22 6.12 -13.43
CA LEU A 114 -3.02 4.94 -12.59
C LEU A 114 -2.48 3.74 -13.39
N LEU A 115 -3.02 3.47 -14.57
CA LEU A 115 -2.52 2.43 -15.48
C LEU A 115 -1.06 2.70 -15.91
N THR A 116 -0.72 3.96 -16.16
CA THR A 116 0.65 4.36 -16.46
C THR A 116 1.58 4.07 -15.27
N LYS A 117 1.16 4.40 -14.04
CA LYS A 117 1.92 4.12 -12.82
C LYS A 117 2.05 2.64 -12.51
N GLN A 118 1.03 1.86 -12.77
CA GLN A 118 1.06 0.41 -12.74
C GLN A 118 2.17 -0.15 -13.64
N ALA A 119 2.22 0.30 -14.91
CA ALA A 119 3.23 -0.14 -15.86
C ALA A 119 4.65 0.34 -15.49
N GLU A 120 4.80 1.58 -15.01
CA GLU A 120 6.08 2.10 -14.52
C GLU A 120 6.61 1.29 -13.33
N LEU A 121 5.74 0.93 -12.36
CA LEU A 121 6.12 0.13 -11.20
C LEU A 121 6.55 -1.29 -11.60
N HIS A 122 5.79 -1.93 -12.49
CA HIS A 122 6.13 -3.25 -13.03
C HIS A 122 7.50 -3.28 -13.71
N ARG A 123 7.88 -2.22 -14.44
CA ARG A 123 9.21 -2.11 -15.05
C ARG A 123 10.32 -1.83 -14.03
N SER A 124 9.98 -1.26 -12.88
CA SER A 124 10.94 -0.84 -11.84
C SER A 124 11.29 -1.95 -10.84
N ILE A 125 10.54 -3.04 -10.86
CA ILE A 125 10.75 -4.21 -10.00
C ILE A 125 10.98 -5.42 -10.90
N PRO A 126 12.09 -6.17 -10.74
CA PRO A 126 12.21 -7.46 -11.41
C PRO A 126 11.24 -8.43 -10.72
N LEU A 127 10.01 -8.56 -11.25
CA LEU A 127 8.97 -9.37 -10.63
C LEU A 127 9.21 -10.88 -10.79
N ARG A 128 9.88 -11.28 -11.89
CA ARG A 128 10.13 -12.67 -12.27
C ARG A 128 11.41 -12.80 -13.08
N HIS A 129 12.07 -13.95 -12.98
CA HIS A 129 13.22 -14.31 -13.80
C HIS A 129 13.26 -15.83 -13.98
N GLN A 130 13.67 -16.33 -15.15
CA GLN A 130 13.73 -17.76 -15.47
C GLN A 130 14.66 -18.59 -14.57
N ARG A 131 15.50 -17.93 -13.76
CA ARG A 131 16.47 -18.56 -12.85
C ARG A 131 16.01 -18.53 -11.39
N TRP A 132 14.89 -17.88 -11.12
CA TRP A 132 14.37 -17.79 -9.75
C TRP A 132 13.46 -18.97 -9.50
N ALA A 133 13.59 -19.57 -8.31
CA ALA A 133 12.72 -20.66 -7.87
C ALA A 133 11.27 -20.21 -7.68
N GLN A 134 11.04 -18.90 -7.51
CA GLN A 134 9.73 -18.29 -7.35
C GLN A 134 9.75 -16.84 -7.84
N ASP A 135 8.58 -16.32 -8.19
CA ASP A 135 8.41 -14.89 -8.48
C ASP A 135 8.77 -14.06 -7.24
N ALA A 136 9.38 -12.88 -7.44
CA ALA A 136 9.58 -11.95 -6.35
C ALA A 136 8.23 -11.52 -5.78
N ALA A 137 7.28 -11.19 -6.66
CA ALA A 137 5.89 -10.92 -6.32
C ALA A 137 4.97 -11.59 -7.35
N ALA A 138 4.00 -12.36 -6.85
CA ALA A 138 2.97 -13.00 -7.68
C ALA A 138 1.92 -11.98 -8.16
N VAL A 139 1.73 -10.90 -7.39
CA VAL A 139 0.84 -9.78 -7.71
C VAL A 139 1.58 -8.48 -7.41
N CYS A 140 1.44 -7.49 -8.29
CA CYS A 140 1.93 -6.13 -8.09
C CYS A 140 0.87 -5.16 -8.62
N LEU A 141 0.19 -4.42 -7.75
CA LEU A 141 -0.95 -3.56 -8.10
C LEU A 141 -0.75 -2.13 -7.59
N VAL A 142 -1.24 -1.17 -8.35
CA VAL A 142 -1.41 0.24 -7.97
C VAL A 142 -2.90 0.54 -8.12
N LEU A 143 -3.57 0.84 -7.01
CA LEU A 143 -5.02 0.98 -6.94
C LEU A 143 -5.40 2.37 -6.42
N ASN A 144 -6.57 2.86 -6.85
CA ASN A 144 -7.30 3.90 -6.12
C ASN A 144 -8.28 3.25 -5.10
N ILE A 145 -8.93 4.06 -4.26
CA ILE A 145 -9.87 3.55 -3.25
C ILE A 145 -11.00 2.72 -3.88
N SER A 146 -11.58 3.19 -4.98
CA SER A 146 -12.68 2.50 -5.65
C SER A 146 -12.26 1.12 -6.18
N GLN A 147 -11.05 1.00 -6.75
CA GLN A 147 -10.50 -0.27 -7.20
C GLN A 147 -10.15 -1.20 -6.04
N TRP A 148 -9.60 -0.66 -4.94
CA TRP A 148 -9.34 -1.42 -3.71
C TRP A 148 -10.63 -2.07 -3.19
N LYS A 149 -11.69 -1.28 -3.03
CA LYS A 149 -12.99 -1.75 -2.53
C LYS A 149 -13.60 -2.82 -3.43
N ARG A 150 -13.49 -2.69 -4.75
CA ARG A 150 -13.95 -3.73 -5.68
C ARG A 150 -13.21 -5.06 -5.51
N LEU A 151 -11.91 -5.03 -5.19
CA LEU A 151 -11.10 -6.24 -5.04
C LEU A 151 -11.22 -6.88 -3.65
N TYR A 152 -11.35 -6.07 -2.61
CA TYR A 152 -11.24 -6.53 -1.23
C TYR A 152 -12.53 -6.37 -0.40
N GLY A 153 -13.57 -5.79 -0.98
CA GLY A 153 -14.87 -5.54 -0.35
C GLY A 153 -15.10 -4.08 0.01
N GLU A 154 -16.36 -3.64 0.02
CA GLU A 154 -16.73 -2.24 0.26
C GLU A 154 -16.25 -1.72 1.62
N GLU A 155 -16.28 -2.58 2.64
CA GLU A 155 -15.87 -2.27 4.02
C GLU A 155 -14.36 -2.41 4.26
N SER A 156 -13.58 -2.77 3.24
CA SER A 156 -12.15 -3.07 3.42
C SER A 156 -11.27 -1.84 3.65
N VAL A 157 -11.74 -0.64 3.29
CA VAL A 157 -11.07 0.62 3.56
C VAL A 157 -12.07 1.77 3.69
N ARG A 158 -11.87 2.65 4.67
CA ARG A 158 -12.72 3.82 4.90
C ARG A 158 -11.94 5.01 5.47
N ARG A 159 -12.41 6.22 5.19
CA ARG A 159 -11.90 7.47 5.80
C ARG A 159 -12.53 7.66 7.17
N LEU A 160 -11.70 7.90 8.19
CA LEU A 160 -12.15 8.10 9.57
C LEU A 160 -12.86 9.45 9.74
N SER A 161 -12.28 10.51 9.17
CA SER A 161 -12.86 11.88 9.17
C SER A 161 -14.28 11.94 8.59
N ARG A 162 -14.60 11.08 7.61
CA ARG A 162 -15.94 11.01 7.03
C ARG A 162 -16.97 10.43 8.02
N ILE A 163 -16.58 9.41 8.79
CA ILE A 163 -17.47 8.80 9.80
C ILE A 163 -17.78 9.81 10.89
N GLU A 164 -16.77 10.55 11.36
CA GLU A 164 -16.96 11.61 12.35
C GLU A 164 -17.93 12.69 11.86
N SER A 165 -17.84 13.08 10.57
CA SER A 165 -18.77 14.04 9.98
C SER A 165 -20.22 13.53 9.86
N GLU A 166 -20.40 12.24 9.54
CA GLU A 166 -21.73 11.61 9.42
C GLU A 166 -22.38 11.41 10.81
N MET A 167 -21.59 11.10 11.85
CA MET A 167 -22.08 11.02 13.23
C MET A 167 -22.32 12.39 13.88
N ALA A 168 -21.59 13.43 13.46
CA ALA A 168 -21.77 14.81 13.91
C ALA A 168 -22.97 15.52 13.26
N SER A 169 -23.64 14.87 12.31
CA SER A 169 -24.84 15.35 11.62
C SER A 169 -26.09 14.54 12.03
N PRO A 170 -26.51 14.51 13.32
CA PRO A 170 -27.74 13.83 13.67
C PRO A 170 -28.93 14.60 13.06
N GLU A 171 -29.81 13.83 12.42
CA GLU A 171 -31.06 14.21 11.75
C GLU A 171 -31.67 15.56 12.19
N GLU A 172 -31.64 16.55 11.29
CA GLU A 172 -32.70 17.56 11.29
C GLU A 172 -33.96 16.87 10.75
N GLY A 173 -34.83 16.48 11.69
CA GLY A 173 -36.20 16.04 11.41
C GLY A 173 -37.12 17.18 11.01
#